data_AF-A0A1D3RPH9-F1
#
_entry.id   AF-A0A1D3RPH9-F1
#
_cell.length_a   1.000
_cell.length_b   1.000
_cell.length_c   1.000
_cell.angle_alpha   90.00
_cell.angle_beta   90.00
_cell.angle_gamma   90.00
#
_symmetry.space_group_name_H-M   'P 1'
#
loop_
_entity.id
_entity.type
_entity.pdbx_description
1 polymer ?
#
loop_
_entity_poly.entity_id
_entity_poly.type
_entity_poly.pdbx_seq_one_letter_code
_entity_poly.pdbx_strand_id
1 'polypeptide(L)' 'MNSFGLSHRAYHRILKLARTIADLAGSQNIEIPHLSEAIGYRKLDRQS' A
#
# COMPACT_ATOMS: atom_id res chain seq x y z
N MET A 1 4.54 4.55 -20.43
CA MET A 1 3.57 4.41 -19.32
C MET A 1 4.01 5.33 -18.19
N ASN A 2 3.58 6.59 -18.25
CA ASN A 2 3.89 7.62 -17.26
C ASN A 2 2.59 7.98 -16.54
N SER A 3 2.26 7.27 -15.46
CA SER A 3 1.03 7.52 -14.70
C SER A 3 1.32 7.51 -13.20
N PHE A 4 1.02 8.64 -12.55
CA PHE A 4 0.96 8.84 -11.10
C PHE A 4 2.24 9.09 -10.29
N GLY A 5 3.37 9.53 -10.86
CA GLY A 5 4.53 10.00 -10.05
C GLY A 5 5.06 8.99 -8.98
N LEU A 6 4.60 7.74 -9.07
CA LEU A 6 4.94 6.62 -8.22
C LEU A 6 5.92 5.82 -9.04
N SER A 7 7.16 5.77 -8.57
CA SER A 7 8.10 4.81 -9.14
C SER A 7 7.51 3.40 -9.02
N HIS A 8 7.87 2.51 -9.95
CA HIS A 8 7.50 1.09 -9.87
C HIS A 8 7.76 0.50 -8.45
N ARG A 9 8.86 0.93 -7.81
CA ARG A 9 9.19 0.54 -6.44
C ARG A 9 8.18 1.02 -5.39
N ALA A 10 7.66 2.24 -5.52
CA ALA A 10 6.65 2.75 -4.61
C ALA A 10 5.35 1.96 -4.72
N TYR A 11 4.94 1.61 -5.95
CA TYR A 11 3.78 0.74 -6.18
C TYR A 11 3.96 -0.64 -5.53
N HIS A 12 5.10 -1.29 -5.76
CA HIS A 12 5.39 -2.59 -5.13
C HIS A 12 5.42 -2.53 -3.59
N ARG A 13 5.93 -1.44 -2.99
CA ARG A 13 5.88 -1.26 -1.53
C ARG A 13 4.44 -1.14 -1.01
N ILE A 14 3.58 -0.39 -1.70
CA ILE A 14 2.17 -0.26 -1.33
C ILE A 14 1.48 -1.63 -1.38
N LEU A 15 1.72 -2.42 -2.43
CA LEU A 15 1.16 -3.77 -2.52
C LEU A 15 1.64 -4.69 -1.39
N LYS A 16 2.93 -4.62 -1.03
CA LYS A 16 3.48 -5.41 0.07
C LYS A 16 2.87 -5.05 1.41
N LEU A 17 2.73 -3.74 1.70
CA LEU A 17 2.07 -3.25 2.91
C LEU A 17 0.59 -3.64 2.93
N ALA A 18 -0.13 -3.46 1.83
CA ALA A 18 -1.53 -3.85 1.73
C ALA A 18 -1.73 -5.35 1.95
N ARG A 19 -0.78 -6.18 1.47
CA ARG A 19 -0.78 -7.62 1.77
C ARG A 19 -0.58 -7.90 3.25
N THR A 20 0.39 -7.27 3.90
CA THR A 20 0.61 -7.42 5.35
C THR A 20 -0.62 -7.01 6.16
N ILE A 21 -1.29 -5.91 5.79
CA ILE A 21 -2.52 -5.47 6.44
C ILE A 21 -3.65 -6.50 6.23
N ALA A 22 -3.79 -7.02 5.01
CA ALA A 22 -4.76 -8.07 4.71
C ALA A 22 -4.49 -9.35 5.53
N ASP A 23 -3.22 -9.73 5.67
CA ASP A 23 -2.80 -10.88 6.47
C ASP A 23 -3.15 -10.69 7.95
N LEU A 24 -2.91 -9.49 8.50
CA LEU A 24 -3.26 -9.13 9.88
C LEU A 24 -4.78 -9.10 10.11
N ALA A 25 -5.55 -8.70 9.10
CA ALA A 25 -7.01 -8.72 9.12
C ALA A 25 -7.60 -10.14 8.90
N GLY A 26 -6.76 -11.15 8.63
CA GLY A 26 -7.22 -12.50 8.29
C GLY A 26 -7.91 -12.60 6.93
N SER A 27 -7.75 -11.61 6.06
CA SER A 27 -8.35 -11.59 4.73
C SER A 27 -7.47 -12.32 3.71
N GLN A 28 -8.06 -13.26 2.97
CA GLN A 28 -7.36 -13.94 1.88
C GLN A 28 -7.05 -13.00 0.72
N ASN A 29 -7.93 -12.03 0.46
CA ASN A 29 -7.79 -11.09 -0.65
C ASN A 29 -7.40 -9.70 -0.14
N ILE A 30 -6.62 -8.99 -0.95
CA ILE A 30 -6.37 -7.56 -0.71
C ILE A 30 -7.62 -6.82 -1.14
N GLU A 31 -8.25 -6.13 -0.19
CA GLU A 31 -9.43 -5.31 -0.43
C GLU A 31 -9.07 -3.82 -0.39
N ILE A 32 -10.01 -3.00 -0.86
CA ILE A 32 -9.91 -1.54 -0.84
C ILE A 32 -9.47 -0.99 0.53
N PRO A 33 -10.02 -1.42 1.70
CA PRO A 33 -9.57 -0.94 3.00
C PRO A 33 -8.07 -1.16 3.25
N HIS A 34 -7.53 -2.35 2.94
CA HIS A 34 -6.10 -2.66 3.12
C HIS A 34 -5.22 -1.77 2.25
N LEU A 35 -5.65 -1.48 1.03
CA LEU A 35 -4.93 -0.60 0.11
C LEU A 35 -4.97 0.87 0.57
N SER A 36 -6.12 1.34 1.04
CA SER A 36 -6.29 2.70 1.56
C SER A 36 -5.37 2.94 2.76
N GLU A 37 -5.30 1.97 3.68
CA GLU A 37 -4.44 2.02 4.85
C GLU A 37 -2.94 2.00 4.47
N ALA A 38 -2.54 1.11 3.55
CA ALA A 38 -1.17 1.07 3.02
C ALA A 38 -0.73 2.38 2.35
N ILE A 39 -1.63 3.04 1.61
CA ILE A 39 -1.37 4.36 1.00
C ILE A 39 -1.24 5.44 2.09
N GLY A 40 -2.07 5.37 3.15
CA GLY A 40 -2.01 6.26 4.31
C GLY A 40 -0.67 6.20 5.03
N TYR A 41 -0.17 4.99 5.31
CA TYR A 41 1.14 4.79 5.94
C TYR A 41 2.29 5.43 5.17
N ARG A 42 2.25 5.41 3.82
CA ARG A 42 3.29 6.04 3.00
C ARG A 42 3.30 7.57 3.14
N LYS A 43 2.16 8.22 3.40
CA LYS A 43 2.12 9.68 3.63
C LYS A 43 2.83 10.06 4.92
N LEU A 44 2.67 9.24 5.97
CA LEU A 44 3.36 9.38 7.25
C LEU A 44 4.88 9.18 7.10
N ASP A 45 5.31 8.12 6.40
CA ASP A 45 6.73 7.78 6.17
C ASP A 45 7.51 8.86 5.39
N ARG A 46 6.81 9.74 4.67
CA ARG A 46 7.42 10.83 3.88
C ARG A 46 7.44 12.17 4.62
N GLN A 47 6.82 12.28 5.79
CA GLN A 47 6.76 13.49 6.61
C GLN A 47 7.69 13.46 7.84
N SER A 48 8.26 12.29 8.15
CA SER A 48 9.27 12.09 9.21
C SER A 48 10.70 12.34 8.73
#